data_AF-K6YCV9-F1
#
_entry.id   AF-K6YCV9-F1
#
_cell.length_a   1.000
_cell.length_b   1.000
_cell.length_c   1.000
_cell.angle_alpha   90.00
_cell.angle_beta   90.00
_cell.angle_gamma   90.00
#
_symmetry.space_group_name_H-M   'P 1'
#
loop_
_entity.id
_entity.type
_entity.pdbx_description
1 polymer ?
#
loop_
_entity_poly.entity_id
_entity_poly.type
_entity_poly.pdbx_seq_one_letter_code
_entity_poly.pdbx_strand_id
1 'polypeptide(L)'
;MEFELSFVWAMIIAFVVLTYVILDGFDLGIGILFPFADSEQDKSVMMNSIAPVWDGNETWLVMGGGGLFAVFPLAYAVIMPALYMPIIIMLLALIFRGVAFEYRWRTDRWKPVWDFAFFGGSITAAFMQGIALGALVQGIKIADRAYAGGWWDWLSPFSILTGCAVVVGYSLLGSTWLIIKTEGGIQVKMRGLANTLLMSIIYRIKKTQRGTAIFGFIEHFCA
;
A
#
# COMPACT_ATOMS: atom_id res chain seq x y z
N MET A 1 -12.49 -2.25 -34.22
CA MET A 1 -12.41 -1.70 -32.85
C MET A 1 -11.48 -0.51 -32.93
N GLU A 2 -12.02 0.70 -32.94
CA GLU A 2 -11.20 1.88 -32.71
C GLU A 2 -10.87 1.89 -31.22
N PHE A 3 -9.58 1.76 -30.88
CA PHE A 3 -9.17 1.88 -29.49
C PHE A 3 -9.37 3.33 -29.07
N GLU A 4 -10.36 3.57 -28.22
CA GLU A 4 -10.54 4.90 -27.62
C GLU A 4 -9.29 5.26 -26.82
N LEU A 5 -8.72 6.42 -27.11
CA LEU A 5 -7.53 6.92 -26.45
C LEU A 5 -7.70 6.95 -24.91
N SER A 6 -8.90 7.26 -24.44
CA SER A 6 -9.29 7.21 -23.02
C SER A 6 -9.11 5.82 -22.42
N PHE A 7 -9.47 4.75 -23.14
CA PHE A 7 -9.31 3.38 -22.64
C PHE A 7 -7.84 2.98 -22.56
N VAL A 8 -7.03 3.37 -23.57
CA VAL A 8 -5.58 3.13 -23.57
C VAL A 8 -4.92 3.80 -22.36
N TRP A 9 -5.23 5.08 -22.11
CA TRP A 9 -4.70 5.77 -20.95
C TRP A 9 -5.19 5.21 -19.62
N ALA A 10 -6.45 4.79 -19.53
CA ALA A 10 -6.96 4.14 -18.31
C ALA A 10 -6.16 2.86 -18.00
N MET A 11 -5.82 2.05 -19.03
CA MET A 11 -4.96 0.88 -18.86
C MET A 11 -3.53 1.25 -18.43
N ILE A 12 -2.96 2.32 -18.99
CA ILE A 12 -1.62 2.81 -18.60
C ILE A 12 -1.62 3.24 -17.13
N ILE A 13 -2.61 4.02 -16.69
CA ILE A 13 -2.72 4.45 -15.30
C ILE A 13 -2.94 3.25 -14.37
N ALA A 14 -3.80 2.30 -14.74
CA ALA A 14 -4.00 1.08 -13.99
C ALA A 14 -2.70 0.27 -13.85
N PHE A 15 -1.91 0.17 -14.92
CA PHE A 15 -0.60 -0.46 -14.90
C PHE A 15 0.40 0.26 -13.97
N VAL A 16 0.46 1.59 -14.04
CA VAL A 16 1.33 2.42 -13.18
C VAL A 16 0.97 2.22 -11.70
N VAL A 17 -0.32 2.29 -11.36
CA VAL A 17 -0.80 2.08 -9.99
C VAL A 17 -0.54 0.65 -9.52
N LEU A 18 -0.79 -0.35 -10.36
CA LEU A 18 -0.51 -1.75 -10.05
C LEU A 18 0.98 -1.98 -9.80
N THR A 19 1.83 -1.38 -10.62
CA THR A 19 3.29 -1.46 -10.48
C THR A 19 3.71 -0.84 -9.15
N TYR A 20 3.21 0.35 -8.81
CA TYR A 20 3.44 0.95 -7.49
C TYR A 20 3.01 0.00 -6.35
N VAL A 21 1.78 -0.52 -6.42
CA VAL A 21 1.22 -1.41 -5.38
C VAL A 21 2.07 -2.66 -5.16
N ILE A 22 2.64 -3.23 -6.22
CA ILE A 22 3.48 -4.43 -6.15
C ILE A 22 4.88 -4.07 -5.65
N LEU A 23 5.51 -3.05 -6.25
CA LEU A 23 6.90 -2.71 -5.99
C LEU A 23 7.08 -2.07 -4.61
N ASP A 24 6.34 -1.01 -4.30
CA ASP A 24 6.40 -0.41 -2.97
C ASP A 24 5.74 -1.33 -1.92
N GLY A 25 4.85 -2.23 -2.35
CA GLY A 25 4.22 -3.22 -1.47
C GLY A 25 5.20 -4.16 -0.77
N PHE A 26 6.27 -4.60 -1.44
CA PHE A 26 7.29 -5.41 -0.75
C PHE A 26 8.21 -4.55 0.13
N ASP A 27 8.51 -3.31 -0.26
CA ASP A 27 9.32 -2.38 0.54
C ASP A 27 8.63 -2.06 1.87
N LEU A 28 7.36 -1.65 1.81
CA LEU A 28 6.50 -1.46 2.97
C LEU A 28 6.38 -2.76 3.77
N GLY A 29 6.26 -3.90 3.09
CA GLY A 29 6.26 -5.22 3.70
C GLY A 29 7.47 -5.49 4.58
N ILE A 30 8.68 -5.19 4.09
CA ILE A 30 9.91 -5.36 4.86
C ILE A 30 9.95 -4.42 6.05
N GLY A 31 9.48 -3.18 5.89
CA GLY A 31 9.34 -2.24 7.01
C GLY A 31 8.38 -2.73 8.10
N ILE A 32 7.26 -3.35 7.72
CA ILE A 32 6.33 -3.96 8.68
C ILE A 32 6.97 -5.16 9.38
N LEU A 33 7.78 -5.95 8.66
CA LEU A 33 8.48 -7.12 9.20
C LEU A 33 9.73 -6.75 10.02
N PHE A 34 10.16 -5.49 9.99
CA PHE A 34 11.44 -5.05 10.53
C PHE A 34 11.65 -5.37 12.03
N PRO A 35 10.65 -5.23 12.92
CA PRO A 35 10.80 -5.60 14.33
C PRO A 35 10.94 -7.10 14.57
N PHE A 36 10.64 -7.94 13.58
CA PHE A 36 10.76 -9.40 13.68
C PHE A 36 12.16 -9.91 13.34
N ALA A 37 13.13 -9.04 13.06
CA ALA A 37 14.52 -9.45 12.89
C ALA A 37 15.14 -9.81 14.25
N ASP A 38 15.95 -10.88 14.33
CA ASP A 38 16.53 -11.35 15.60
C ASP A 38 17.79 -10.57 16.00
N SER A 39 18.51 -10.03 15.02
CA SER A 39 19.74 -9.29 15.23
C SER A 39 19.81 -7.98 14.43
N GLU A 40 20.67 -7.08 14.88
CA GLU A 40 21.00 -5.86 14.12
C GLU A 40 21.62 -6.18 12.74
N GLN A 41 22.28 -7.32 12.61
CA GLN A 41 22.79 -7.79 11.34
C GLN A 41 21.67 -8.19 10.40
N ASP A 42 20.64 -8.88 10.89
CA ASP A 42 19.45 -9.23 10.11
C ASP A 42 18.71 -7.99 9.63
N LYS A 43 18.52 -6.99 10.52
CA LYS A 43 17.93 -5.70 10.15
C LYS A 43 18.72 -5.00 9.04
N SER A 44 20.04 -5.02 9.14
CA SER A 44 20.93 -4.42 8.14
C SER A 44 20.82 -5.14 6.79
N VAL A 45 20.75 -6.48 6.80
CA VAL A 45 20.51 -7.28 5.58
C VAL A 45 19.14 -6.97 4.96
N MET A 46 18.09 -6.88 5.78
CA MET A 46 16.73 -6.54 5.32
C MET A 46 16.71 -5.18 4.62
N MET A 47 17.29 -4.13 5.22
CA MET A 47 17.36 -2.80 4.60
C MET A 47 18.22 -2.75 3.35
N ASN A 48 19.39 -3.41 3.37
CA ASN A 48 20.28 -3.45 2.20
C ASN A 48 19.63 -4.13 0.99
N SER A 49 18.67 -5.03 1.21
CA SER A 49 17.96 -5.70 0.12
C SER A 49 17.06 -4.78 -0.72
N ILE A 50 16.66 -3.62 -0.18
CA ILE A 50 15.75 -2.65 -0.83
C ILE A 50 16.37 -1.28 -1.10
N ALA A 51 17.52 -0.99 -0.47
CA ALA A 51 18.29 0.25 -0.68
C ALA A 51 18.44 0.69 -2.16
N PRO A 52 18.69 -0.21 -3.14
CA PRO A 52 18.87 0.21 -4.52
C PRO A 52 17.57 0.47 -5.30
N VAL A 53 16.40 0.07 -4.79
CA VAL A 53 15.13 0.08 -5.55
C VAL A 53 14.04 0.96 -4.95
N TRP A 54 14.07 1.23 -3.65
CA TRP A 54 12.98 1.91 -2.95
C TRP A 54 12.66 3.31 -3.50
N ASP A 55 13.68 4.11 -3.81
CA ASP A 55 13.49 5.47 -4.34
C ASP A 55 12.85 5.43 -5.74
N GLY A 56 13.21 4.42 -6.54
CA GLY A 56 12.57 4.15 -7.83
C GLY A 56 11.10 3.75 -7.68
N ASN A 57 10.74 3.01 -6.63
CA ASN A 57 9.38 2.54 -6.42
C ASN A 57 8.40 3.70 -6.14
N GLU A 58 8.84 4.72 -5.42
CA GLU A 58 8.06 5.93 -5.15
C GLU A 58 7.73 6.74 -6.42
N THR A 59 8.57 6.66 -7.45
CA THR A 59 8.33 7.39 -8.70
C THR A 59 7.05 6.92 -9.42
N TRP A 60 6.66 5.66 -9.23
CA TRP A 60 5.40 5.12 -9.79
C TRP A 60 4.18 5.76 -9.16
N LEU A 61 4.23 6.08 -7.86
CA LEU A 61 3.15 6.79 -7.18
C LEU A 61 2.96 8.19 -7.77
N VAL A 62 4.07 8.93 -7.95
CA VAL A 62 4.07 10.28 -8.53
C VAL A 62 3.54 10.24 -9.96
N MET A 63 3.98 9.26 -10.76
CA MET A 63 3.49 9.06 -12.12
C MET A 63 1.99 8.72 -12.15
N GLY A 64 1.50 7.91 -11.22
CA GLY A 64 0.09 7.56 -11.11
C GLY A 64 -0.79 8.78 -10.80
N GLY A 65 -0.41 9.56 -9.78
CA GLY A 65 -1.12 10.78 -9.40
C GLY A 65 -1.07 11.87 -10.48
N GLY A 66 0.13 12.13 -11.02
CA GLY A 66 0.33 13.13 -12.08
C GLY A 66 -0.33 12.73 -13.39
N GLY A 67 -0.28 11.45 -13.76
CA GLY A 67 -0.95 10.92 -14.95
C GLY A 67 -2.47 10.98 -14.84
N LEU A 68 -3.03 10.69 -13.66
CA LEU A 68 -4.47 10.85 -13.42
C LEU A 68 -4.89 12.32 -13.56
N PHE A 69 -4.11 13.25 -13.02
CA PHE A 69 -4.34 14.70 -13.18
C PHE A 69 -4.29 15.14 -14.66
N ALA A 70 -3.28 14.69 -15.40
CA ALA A 70 -3.06 15.08 -16.78
C ALA A 70 -4.12 14.55 -17.74
N VAL A 71 -4.53 13.29 -17.58
CA VAL A 71 -5.42 12.62 -18.54
C VAL A 71 -6.88 12.63 -18.12
N PHE A 72 -7.15 12.53 -16.81
CA PHE A 72 -8.52 12.48 -16.25
C PHE A 72 -8.71 13.54 -15.16
N PRO A 73 -8.65 14.84 -15.49
CA PRO A 73 -8.69 15.91 -14.51
C PRO A 73 -9.98 15.91 -13.67
N LEU A 74 -11.11 15.49 -14.25
CA LEU A 74 -12.37 15.36 -13.52
C LEU A 74 -12.31 14.23 -12.47
N ALA A 75 -11.73 13.08 -12.82
CA ALA A 75 -11.57 11.99 -11.87
C ALA A 75 -10.62 12.41 -10.73
N TYR A 76 -9.52 13.10 -11.06
CA TYR A 76 -8.60 13.65 -10.08
C TYR A 76 -9.29 14.63 -9.12
N ALA A 77 -10.10 15.55 -9.65
CA ALA A 77 -10.82 16.56 -8.86
C ALA A 77 -11.87 15.98 -7.91
N VAL A 78 -12.38 14.77 -8.18
CA VAL A 78 -13.32 14.06 -7.31
C VAL A 78 -12.58 13.16 -6.31
N ILE A 79 -11.58 12.41 -6.75
CA ILE A 79 -10.86 11.41 -5.95
C ILE A 79 -9.99 12.09 -4.89
N MET A 80 -9.25 13.14 -5.26
CA MET A 80 -8.30 13.78 -4.34
C MET A 80 -8.96 14.39 -3.09
N PRO A 81 -10.10 15.10 -3.18
CA PRO A 81 -10.81 15.56 -1.99
C PRO A 81 -11.38 14.40 -1.17
N ALA A 82 -11.95 13.37 -1.82
CA ALA A 82 -12.53 12.22 -1.13
C ALA A 82 -11.49 11.42 -0.32
N LEU A 83 -10.25 11.34 -0.82
CA LEU A 83 -9.14 10.60 -0.23
C LEU A 83 -8.08 11.51 0.38
N TYR A 84 -8.41 12.78 0.63
CA TYR A 84 -7.44 13.78 1.09
C TYR A 84 -6.69 13.32 2.34
N MET A 85 -7.43 12.89 3.37
CA MET A 85 -6.84 12.43 4.63
C MET A 85 -5.98 11.16 4.45
N PRO A 86 -6.48 10.08 3.84
CA PRO A 86 -5.66 8.90 3.56
C PRO A 86 -4.37 9.22 2.79
N ILE A 87 -4.46 10.01 1.71
CA ILE A 87 -3.31 10.32 0.87
C ILE A 87 -2.28 11.16 1.63
N ILE A 88 -2.69 12.20 2.35
CA ILE A 88 -1.76 13.05 3.09
C ILE A 88 -1.05 12.27 4.21
N ILE A 89 -1.78 11.45 4.97
CA ILE A 89 -1.18 10.61 6.02
C ILE A 89 -0.20 9.60 5.41
N MET A 90 -0.58 8.99 4.28
CA MET A 90 0.30 8.08 3.54
C MET A 90 1.59 8.77 3.10
N LEU A 91 1.50 9.94 2.44
CA LEU A 91 2.68 10.69 1.96
C LEU A 91 3.60 11.10 3.12
N LEU A 92 3.03 11.58 4.23
CA LEU A 92 3.82 11.90 5.43
C LEU A 92 4.53 10.65 5.97
N ALA A 93 3.84 9.51 6.02
CA ALA A 93 4.43 8.25 6.47
C ALA A 93 5.56 7.76 5.54
N LEU A 94 5.43 7.93 4.22
CA LEU A 94 6.47 7.61 3.24
C LEU A 94 7.69 8.53 3.39
N ILE A 95 7.49 9.83 3.64
CA ILE A 95 8.57 10.77 3.95
C ILE A 95 9.32 10.33 5.22
N PHE A 96 8.59 10.04 6.30
CA PHE A 96 9.21 9.57 7.55
C PHE A 96 9.96 8.25 7.36
N ARG A 97 9.43 7.33 6.55
CA ARG A 97 10.09 6.07 6.17
C ARG A 97 11.41 6.34 5.46
N GLY A 98 11.43 7.20 4.44
CA GLY A 98 12.64 7.56 3.68
C GLY A 98 13.70 8.23 4.56
N VAL A 99 13.29 9.15 5.44
CA VAL A 99 14.19 9.77 6.42
C VAL A 99 14.76 8.72 7.39
N ALA A 100 13.92 7.83 7.92
CA ALA A 100 14.37 6.76 8.81
C ALA A 100 15.37 5.83 8.13
N PHE A 101 15.16 5.52 6.85
CA PHE A 101 16.05 4.69 6.05
C PHE A 101 17.46 5.28 5.94
N GLU A 102 17.56 6.56 5.58
CA GLU A 102 18.84 7.27 5.38
C GLU A 102 19.56 7.53 6.72
N TYR A 103 18.83 7.97 7.76
CA TYR A 103 19.44 8.38 9.03
C TYR A 103 19.89 7.19 9.89
N ARG A 104 19.29 6.02 9.74
CA ARG A 104 19.68 4.84 10.51
C ARG A 104 21.15 4.44 10.31
N TRP A 105 21.69 4.64 9.10
CA TRP A 105 23.10 4.38 8.80
C TRP A 105 24.06 5.40 9.42
N ARG A 106 23.54 6.57 9.82
CA ARG A 106 24.34 7.70 10.32
C ARG A 106 24.36 7.83 11.85
N THR A 107 23.65 6.97 12.57
CA THR A 107 23.55 7.04 14.03
C THR A 107 23.68 5.66 14.67
N ASP A 108 24.28 5.58 15.86
CA ASP A 108 24.29 4.36 16.67
C ASP A 108 23.33 4.44 17.86
N ARG A 109 23.26 5.60 18.54
CA ARG A 109 22.42 5.78 19.73
C ARG A 109 20.92 5.85 19.41
N TRP A 110 20.55 6.42 18.26
CA TRP A 110 19.15 6.65 17.90
C TRP A 110 18.57 5.59 16.97
N LYS A 111 19.30 4.49 16.70
CA LYS A 111 18.83 3.37 15.86
C LYS A 111 17.42 2.87 16.26
N PRO A 112 17.09 2.65 17.55
CA PRO A 112 15.75 2.17 17.92
C PRO A 112 14.61 3.12 17.54
N VAL A 113 14.87 4.43 17.53
CA VAL A 113 13.88 5.44 17.13
C VAL A 113 13.65 5.39 15.63
N TRP A 114 14.72 5.24 14.84
CA TRP A 114 14.61 5.08 13.39
C TRP A 114 14.01 3.73 12.99
N ASP A 115 14.32 2.66 13.73
CA ASP A 115 13.68 1.35 13.55
C ASP A 115 12.16 1.44 13.76
N PHE A 116 11.73 2.14 14.81
CA PHE A 116 10.32 2.37 15.09
C PHE A 116 9.67 3.29 14.04
N ALA A 117 10.36 4.34 13.61
CA ALA A 117 9.87 5.22 12.55
C ALA A 117 9.73 4.50 11.21
N PHE A 118 10.67 3.61 10.86
CA PHE A 118 10.62 2.79 9.65
C PHE A 118 9.43 1.80 9.70
N PHE A 119 9.26 1.11 10.82
CA PHE A 119 8.11 0.22 11.05
C PHE A 119 6.77 0.96 11.05
N GLY A 120 6.65 2.01 11.85
CA GLY A 120 5.43 2.79 12.00
C GLY A 120 5.04 3.53 10.72
N GLY A 121 6.00 4.10 10.00
CA GLY A 121 5.79 4.70 8.69
C GLY A 121 5.30 3.68 7.68
N SER A 122 5.90 2.49 7.65
CA SER A 122 5.52 1.44 6.69
C SER A 122 4.13 0.87 6.96
N ILE A 123 3.76 0.64 8.23
CA ILE A 123 2.40 0.26 8.60
C ILE A 123 1.41 1.35 8.22
N THR A 124 1.72 2.61 8.56
CA THR A 124 0.79 3.73 8.36
C THR A 124 0.52 3.95 6.88
N ALA A 125 1.57 3.95 6.04
CA ALA A 125 1.43 4.08 4.59
C ALA A 125 0.60 2.93 4.00
N ALA A 126 0.94 1.67 4.30
CA ALA A 126 0.20 0.51 3.83
C ALA A 126 -1.27 0.51 4.27
N PHE A 127 -1.53 0.90 5.52
CA PHE A 127 -2.88 0.96 6.08
C PHE A 127 -3.73 2.06 5.42
N MET A 128 -3.16 3.26 5.24
CA MET A 128 -3.84 4.36 4.55
C MET A 128 -4.10 4.04 3.08
N GLN A 129 -3.16 3.37 2.42
CA GLN A 129 -3.34 2.91 1.04
C GLN A 129 -4.50 1.91 0.93
N GLY A 130 -4.61 0.95 1.86
CA GLY A 130 -5.75 0.04 1.90
C GLY A 130 -7.08 0.72 2.27
N ILE A 131 -7.06 1.74 3.13
CA ILE A 131 -8.24 2.59 3.40
C ILE A 131 -8.66 3.32 2.13
N ALA A 132 -7.72 3.92 1.41
CA ALA A 132 -7.97 4.63 0.16
C ALA A 132 -8.61 3.70 -0.89
N LEU A 133 -8.06 2.48 -1.05
CA LEU A 133 -8.63 1.44 -1.91
C LEU A 133 -10.05 1.06 -1.46
N GLY A 134 -10.27 0.86 -0.15
CA GLY A 134 -11.58 0.50 0.38
C GLY A 134 -12.63 1.58 0.16
N ALA A 135 -12.27 2.84 0.39
CA ALA A 135 -13.14 3.98 0.14
C ALA A 135 -13.49 4.13 -1.36
N LEU A 136 -12.52 3.91 -2.26
CA LEU A 136 -12.78 3.88 -3.70
C LEU A 136 -13.74 2.76 -4.09
N VAL A 137 -13.55 1.56 -3.55
CA VAL A 137 -14.39 0.39 -3.85
C VAL A 137 -15.82 0.56 -3.30
N GLN A 138 -16.00 1.22 -2.16
CA GLN A 138 -17.33 1.55 -1.63
C GLN A 138 -18.06 2.62 -2.46
N GLY A 139 -17.33 3.36 -3.29
CA GLY A 139 -17.86 4.45 -4.08
C GLY A 139 -17.75 5.80 -3.37
N ILE A 140 -17.48 6.82 -4.17
CA ILE A 140 -17.40 8.21 -3.72
C ILE A 140 -18.73 8.90 -4.05
N LYS A 141 -19.30 9.65 -3.10
CA LYS A 141 -20.50 10.47 -3.34
C LYS A 141 -20.13 11.69 -4.19
N ILE A 142 -20.84 11.84 -5.31
CA ILE A 142 -20.60 12.90 -6.29
C ILE A 142 -21.91 13.67 -6.50
N ALA A 143 -21.86 15.00 -6.41
CA ALA A 143 -22.93 15.90 -6.84
C ALA A 143 -22.31 17.00 -7.71
N ASP A 144 -22.98 17.37 -8.80
CA ASP A 144 -22.53 18.43 -9.72
C ASP A 144 -21.07 18.28 -10.18
N ARG A 145 -20.64 17.03 -10.46
CA ARG A 145 -19.26 16.69 -10.85
C ARG A 145 -18.18 17.01 -9.81
N ALA A 146 -18.57 17.24 -8.56
CA ALA A 146 -17.69 17.48 -7.43
C ALA A 146 -17.92 16.46 -6.32
N TYR A 147 -16.93 16.31 -5.45
CA TYR A 147 -17.08 15.52 -4.23
C TYR A 147 -18.16 16.13 -3.33
N ALA A 148 -19.12 15.31 -2.92
CA ALA A 148 -20.25 15.72 -2.07
C ALA A 148 -20.34 14.91 -0.77
N GLY A 149 -19.30 14.13 -0.45
CA GLY A 149 -19.24 13.35 0.77
C GLY A 149 -18.85 14.17 1.99
N GLY A 150 -19.06 13.57 3.17
CA GLY A 150 -18.63 14.13 4.44
C GLY A 150 -17.14 13.87 4.69
N TRP A 151 -16.52 14.68 5.56
CA TRP A 151 -15.08 14.58 5.89
C TRP A 151 -14.62 13.18 6.31
N TRP A 152 -15.50 12.36 6.90
CA TRP A 152 -15.18 11.02 7.42
C TRP A 152 -15.64 9.88 6.49
N ASP A 153 -16.15 10.16 5.30
CA ASP A 153 -16.69 9.12 4.40
C ASP A 153 -15.62 8.12 3.94
N TRP A 154 -14.34 8.50 3.99
CA TRP A 154 -13.21 7.59 3.72
C TRP A 154 -12.98 6.57 4.85
N LEU A 155 -13.48 6.82 6.06
CA LEU A 155 -13.28 5.97 7.24
C LEU A 155 -14.55 5.17 7.54
N SER A 156 -14.59 3.95 7.05
CA SER A 156 -15.68 3.01 7.27
C SER A 156 -15.15 1.69 7.82
N PRO A 157 -16.00 0.83 8.42
CA PRO A 157 -15.57 -0.51 8.83
C PRO A 157 -14.98 -1.34 7.68
N PHE A 158 -15.46 -1.12 6.46
CA PHE A 158 -14.93 -1.79 5.27
C PHE A 158 -13.56 -1.22 4.88
N SER A 159 -13.38 0.11 4.86
CA SER A 159 -12.08 0.70 4.51
C SER A 159 -11.00 0.38 5.56
N ILE A 160 -11.37 0.24 6.83
CA ILE A 160 -10.48 -0.26 7.88
C ILE A 160 -10.10 -1.73 7.64
N LEU A 161 -11.07 -2.55 7.21
CA LEU A 161 -10.82 -3.96 6.90
C LEU A 161 -9.88 -4.11 5.70
N THR A 162 -10.06 -3.31 4.65
CA THR A 162 -9.18 -3.29 3.48
C THR A 162 -7.80 -2.75 3.85
N GLY A 163 -7.71 -1.71 4.68
CA GLY A 163 -6.47 -1.24 5.31
C GLY A 163 -5.70 -2.37 5.99
N CYS A 164 -6.37 -3.10 6.89
CA CYS A 164 -5.78 -4.26 7.56
C CYS A 164 -5.35 -5.35 6.57
N ALA A 165 -6.16 -5.61 5.54
CA ALA A 165 -5.85 -6.63 4.55
C ALA A 165 -4.62 -6.27 3.71
N VAL A 166 -4.45 -5.01 3.33
CA VAL A 166 -3.28 -4.51 2.60
C VAL A 166 -2.02 -4.60 3.46
N VAL A 167 -2.06 -4.21 4.74
CA VAL A 167 -0.92 -4.37 5.66
C VAL A 167 -0.45 -5.83 5.72
N VAL A 168 -1.38 -6.77 5.85
CA VAL A 168 -1.06 -8.21 5.86
C VAL A 168 -0.55 -8.68 4.49
N GLY A 169 -1.17 -8.23 3.39
CA GLY A 169 -0.76 -8.55 2.03
C GLY A 169 0.66 -8.08 1.72
N TYR A 170 0.99 -6.86 2.12
CA TYR A 170 2.33 -6.28 1.98
C TYR A 170 3.34 -6.97 2.87
N SER A 171 2.98 -7.31 4.10
CA SER A 171 3.83 -8.17 4.95
C SER A 171 4.14 -9.50 4.25
N LEU A 172 3.16 -10.11 3.56
CA LEU A 172 3.40 -11.32 2.79
C LEU A 172 4.35 -11.06 1.61
N LEU A 173 4.13 -10.00 0.82
CA LEU A 173 5.03 -9.63 -0.28
C LEU A 173 6.47 -9.41 0.20
N GLY A 174 6.66 -8.62 1.28
CA GLY A 174 7.96 -8.39 1.89
C GLY A 174 8.62 -9.68 2.39
N SER A 175 7.86 -10.59 3.00
CA SER A 175 8.39 -11.90 3.41
C SER A 175 8.88 -12.73 2.22
N THR A 176 8.11 -12.75 1.11
CA THR A 176 8.50 -13.49 -0.11
C THR A 176 9.72 -12.88 -0.79
N TRP A 177 9.83 -11.55 -0.79
CA TRP A 177 11.02 -10.87 -1.28
C TRP A 177 12.27 -11.25 -0.47
N LEU A 178 12.18 -11.20 0.86
CA LEU A 178 13.29 -11.60 1.74
C LEU A 178 13.64 -13.09 1.58
N ILE A 179 12.67 -13.97 1.34
CA ILE A 179 12.94 -15.39 1.07
C ILE A 179 13.79 -15.56 -0.19
N ILE A 180 13.58 -14.73 -1.21
CA ILE A 180 14.34 -14.75 -2.47
C ILE A 180 15.72 -14.11 -2.29
N LYS A 181 15.82 -13.04 -1.50
CA LYS A 181 17.04 -12.23 -1.35
C LYS A 181 17.97 -12.66 -0.22
N THR A 182 17.54 -13.54 0.68
CA THR A 182 18.32 -13.94 1.87
C THR A 182 18.44 -15.45 1.98
N GLU A 183 19.47 -15.89 2.72
CA GLU A 183 19.76 -17.29 3.02
C GLU A 183 19.85 -17.51 4.54
N GLY A 184 19.89 -18.77 4.98
CA GLY A 184 20.11 -19.12 6.38
C GLY A 184 18.93 -18.79 7.30
N GLY A 185 19.23 -18.28 8.51
CA GLY A 185 18.25 -18.07 9.58
C GLY A 185 17.12 -17.11 9.20
N ILE A 186 17.46 -15.98 8.55
CA ILE A 186 16.47 -15.00 8.08
C ILE A 186 15.49 -15.66 7.11
N GLN A 187 15.99 -16.44 6.14
CA GLN A 187 15.16 -17.09 5.14
C GLN A 187 14.16 -18.08 5.76
N VAL A 188 14.62 -18.91 6.71
CA VAL A 188 13.75 -19.87 7.42
C VAL A 188 12.67 -19.16 8.21
N LYS A 189 13.03 -18.07 8.90
CA LYS A 189 12.08 -17.26 9.66
C LYS A 189 11.02 -16.61 8.76
N MET A 190 11.45 -16.03 7.64
CA MET A 190 10.53 -15.41 6.69
C MET A 190 9.59 -16.43 6.04
N ARG A 191 10.01 -17.68 5.80
CA ARG A 191 9.11 -18.76 5.36
C ARG A 191 8.04 -19.08 6.41
N GLY A 192 8.41 -19.13 7.69
CA GLY A 192 7.46 -19.32 8.79
C GLY A 192 6.41 -18.21 8.83
N LEU A 193 6.86 -16.95 8.79
CA LEU A 193 5.98 -15.78 8.76
C LEU A 193 5.08 -15.75 7.52
N ALA A 194 5.62 -16.06 6.34
CA ALA A 194 4.87 -16.11 5.09
C ALA A 194 3.69 -17.08 5.17
N ASN A 195 3.89 -18.27 5.75
CA ASN A 195 2.82 -19.25 5.92
C ASN A 195 1.70 -18.74 6.85
N THR A 196 2.06 -18.13 7.99
CA THR A 196 1.08 -17.53 8.91
C THR A 196 0.31 -16.38 8.26
N LEU A 197 1.02 -15.50 7.54
CA LEU A 197 0.43 -14.37 6.84
C LEU A 197 -0.52 -14.85 5.74
N LEU A 198 -0.13 -15.84 4.94
CA LEU A 198 -0.97 -16.45 3.91
C LEU A 198 -2.29 -17.00 4.50
N MET A 199 -2.21 -17.74 5.61
CA MET A 199 -3.40 -18.25 6.28
C MET A 199 -4.30 -17.12 6.80
N SER A 200 -3.71 -16.05 7.31
CA SER A 200 -4.45 -14.88 7.78
C SER A 200 -5.17 -14.15 6.64
N ILE A 201 -4.56 -14.07 5.45
CA ILE A 201 -5.20 -13.52 4.23
C ILE A 201 -6.39 -14.39 3.82
N ILE A 202 -6.21 -15.71 3.73
CA ILE A 202 -7.29 -16.64 3.35
C ILE A 202 -8.48 -16.50 4.31
N TYR A 203 -8.21 -16.41 5.62
CA TYR A 203 -9.26 -16.19 6.62
C TYR A 203 -10.00 -14.85 6.41
N ARG A 204 -9.27 -13.76 6.16
CA ARG A 204 -9.86 -12.44 5.90
C ARG A 204 -10.68 -12.41 4.62
N ILE A 205 -10.19 -13.00 3.53
CA ILE A 205 -10.94 -13.13 2.27
C ILE A 205 -12.27 -13.86 2.52
N LYS A 206 -12.25 -15.00 3.22
CA LYS A 206 -13.49 -15.73 3.56
C LYS A 206 -14.46 -14.90 4.40
N LYS A 207 -13.95 -14.07 5.30
CA LYS A 207 -14.76 -13.17 6.13
C LYS A 207 -15.35 -12.01 5.32
N THR A 208 -14.57 -11.41 4.42
CA THR A 208 -15.03 -10.35 3.51
C THR A 208 -16.07 -10.87 2.54
N GLN A 209 -15.87 -12.05 1.93
CA GLN A 209 -16.84 -12.70 1.04
C GLN A 209 -18.16 -13.05 1.76
N ARG A 210 -18.12 -13.30 3.08
CA ARG A 210 -19.34 -13.48 3.90
C ARG A 210 -20.05 -12.18 4.27
N GLY A 211 -19.34 -11.06 4.32
CA GLY A 211 -19.89 -9.75 4.69
C GLY A 211 -20.28 -8.86 3.51
N THR A 212 -19.75 -9.15 2.31
CA THR A 212 -19.94 -8.34 1.12
C THR A 212 -20.62 -9.19 0.07
N ALA A 213 -21.90 -8.90 -0.19
CA ALA A 213 -22.61 -9.26 -1.40
C ALA A 213 -21.91 -8.64 -2.62
N ILE A 214 -20.75 -9.20 -3.00
CA ILE A 214 -19.96 -8.79 -4.17
C ILE A 214 -20.76 -8.98 -5.48
N PHE A 215 -21.88 -9.70 -5.44
CA PHE A 215 -22.82 -9.82 -6.55
C PHE A 215 -23.64 -8.53 -6.84
N GLY A 216 -23.78 -7.61 -5.88
CA GLY A 216 -24.58 -6.38 -6.11
C GLY A 216 -23.94 -5.38 -7.09
N PHE A 217 -22.62 -5.43 -7.29
CA PHE A 217 -21.89 -4.47 -8.13
C PHE A 217 -21.99 -4.79 -9.63
N ILE A 218 -22.20 -6.06 -10.00
CA ILE A 218 -22.42 -6.48 -11.40
C ILE A 218 -23.89 -6.32 -11.78
N GLU A 219 -24.83 -6.58 -10.86
CA GLU A 219 -26.26 -6.44 -11.13
C GLU A 219 -26.72 -4.98 -11.32
N HIS A 220 -26.07 -4.01 -10.67
CA HIS A 220 -26.49 -2.59 -10.77
C HIS A 220 -25.92 -1.85 -11.99
N PHE A 221 -24.97 -2.44 -12.73
CA PHE A 221 -24.42 -1.89 -13.97
C PHE A 221 -24.87 -2.65 -15.24
N CYS A 222 -25.46 -3.84 -15.09
CA CYS A 222 -26.04 -4.63 -16.18
C CYS A 222 -27.58 -4.65 -16.19
N ALA A 223 -28.24 -3.82 -15.38
CA ALA A 223 -29.69 -3.63 -15.37
C ALA A 223 -30.09 -2.21 -15.80
#